data_AF-A0A2A2PJT3-F1
#
_entry.id   AF-A0A2A2PJT3-F1
#
_cell.length_a   1.000
_cell.length_b   1.000
_cell.length_c   1.000
_cell.angle_alpha   90.00
_cell.angle_beta   90.00
_cell.angle_gamma   90.00
#
_symmetry.space_group_name_H-M   'P 1'
#
loop_
_entity.id
_entity.type
_entity.pdbx_description
1 polymer ?
#
loop_
_entity_poly.entity_id
_entity_poly.type
_entity_poly.pdbx_seq_one_letter_code
_entity_poly.pdbx_strand_id
1 'polypeptide(L)' 'MILEYLILRLRSFLASTEAASAIEYAIVVAMVAVVVVVFITPLGAKIFAIFNSVLVSLGGTAQTAPVQTP' A
#
# COMPACT_ATOMS: atom_id res chain seq x y z
N MET A 1 25.77 -24.12 -31.16
CA MET A 1 26.22 -23.38 -29.96
C MET A 1 25.44 -22.07 -29.76
N ILE A 2 25.64 -21.00 -30.55
CA ILE A 2 24.97 -19.70 -30.29
C ILE A 2 23.45 -19.70 -30.58
N LEU A 3 23.03 -20.34 -31.68
CA LEU A 3 21.62 -20.40 -32.10
C LEU A 3 20.79 -21.27 -31.16
N GLU A 4 21.35 -22.40 -30.71
CA GLU A 4 20.73 -23.26 -29.70
C GLU A 4 20.56 -22.53 -28.37
N TYR A 5 21.58 -21.77 -27.94
CA TYR A 5 21.48 -20.94 -26.75
C TYR A 5 20.35 -19.90 -26.88
N LEU A 6 20.24 -19.23 -28.03
CA LEU A 6 19.19 -18.26 -28.29
C LEU A 6 17.79 -18.89 -28.27
N ILE A 7 17.63 -20.05 -28.92
CA ILE A 7 16.37 -20.79 -28.96
C ILE A 7 15.98 -21.28 -27.56
N LEU A 8 16.93 -21.78 -26.77
CA LEU A 8 16.69 -22.21 -25.39
C LEU A 8 16.30 -21.04 -24.49
N ARG A 9 16.98 -19.89 -24.63
CA ARG A 9 16.66 -18.67 -23.88
C ARG A 9 15.27 -18.14 -24.22
N LEU A 10 14.91 -18.13 -25.51
CA LEU A 10 13.59 -17.72 -25.98
C LEU A 10 12.50 -18.66 -25.45
N ARG A 11 12.69 -19.98 -25.54
CA ARG A 11 11.75 -20.96 -24.98
C ARG A 11 11.58 -20.81 -23.47
N SER A 12 12.66 -20.58 -22.74
CA SER A 12 12.61 -20.33 -21.29
C SER A 12 11.85 -19.03 -20.96
N PHE A 13 11.99 -17.99 -21.76
CA PHE A 13 11.28 -16.73 -21.58
C PHE A 13 9.77 -16.89 -21.87
N LEU A 14 9.40 -17.55 -22.98
CA LEU A 14 8.00 -17.84 -23.31
C LEU A 14 7.33 -18.79 -22.30
N ALA A 15 8.10 -19.67 -21.66
CA ALA A 15 7.61 -20.57 -20.61
C ALA A 15 7.63 -19.93 -19.20
N SER A 16 8.17 -18.72 -19.06
CA SER A 16 8.27 -18.06 -17.76
C SER A 16 6.89 -17.61 -17.28
N THR A 17 6.52 -18.02 -16.07
CA THR A 17 5.27 -17.63 -15.41
C THR A 17 5.50 -16.57 -14.34
N GLU A 18 6.71 -16.00 -14.25
CA GLU A 18 7.05 -15.02 -13.21
C GLU A 18 6.18 -13.76 -13.28
N ALA A 19 5.76 -13.34 -14.47
CA ALA A 19 4.81 -12.24 -14.60
C ALA A 19 3.39 -12.63 -14.13
N ALA A 20 2.99 -13.90 -14.30
CA ALA A 20 1.70 -14.41 -13.84
C ALA A 20 1.68 -14.60 -12.32
N SER A 21 2.78 -15.02 -11.70
CA SER A 21 2.88 -15.07 -10.23
C SER A 21 3.00 -13.66 -9.63
N ALA A 22 3.65 -12.71 -10.31
CA ALA A 22 3.75 -11.32 -9.85
C ALA A 22 2.39 -10.63 -9.72
N ILE A 23 1.44 -10.88 -10.63
CA ILE A 23 0.11 -10.26 -10.55
C ILE A 23 -0.71 -10.80 -9.36
N GLU A 24 -0.50 -12.05 -8.95
CA GLU A 24 -1.17 -12.64 -7.77
C GLU A 24 -0.74 -11.92 -6.49
N TYR A 25 0.57 -11.75 -6.30
CA TYR A 25 1.10 -11.00 -5.15
C TYR A 25 0.69 -9.52 -5.19
N ALA A 26 0.63 -8.91 -6.37
CA ALA A 26 0.19 -7.52 -6.52
C ALA A 26 -1.27 -7.32 -6.06
N ILE A 27 -2.16 -8.25 -6.40
CA ILE A 27 -3.57 -8.21 -5.95
C ILE A 27 -3.66 -8.43 -4.44
N VAL A 28 -2.88 -9.35 -3.87
CA VAL A 28 -2.84 -9.54 -2.41
C VAL A 28 -2.42 -8.26 -1.69
N VAL A 29 -1.38 -7.58 -2.18
CA VAL A 29 -0.93 -6.29 -1.62
C VAL A 29 -2.02 -5.23 -1.76
N ALA A 30 -2.71 -5.14 -2.89
CA ALA A 30 -3.81 -4.20 -3.10
C ALA A 30 -4.96 -4.44 -2.10
N MET A 31 -5.32 -5.69 -1.86
CA MET A 31 -6.38 -6.04 -0.89
C MET A 31 -6.00 -5.64 0.53
N VAL A 32 -4.74 -5.88 0.93
CA VAL A 32 -4.23 -5.44 2.24
C VAL A 32 -4.23 -3.91 2.34
N ALA A 33 -3.80 -3.20 1.29
CA ALA A 33 -3.78 -1.74 1.27
C ALA A 33 -5.17 -1.14 1.49
N VAL A 34 -6.20 -1.69 0.84
CA VAL A 34 -7.60 -1.25 1.03
C VAL A 34 -8.03 -1.43 2.49
N VAL A 35 -7.76 -2.60 3.08
CA VAL A 35 -8.08 -2.87 4.50
C VAL A 35 -7.38 -1.85 5.41
N VAL A 36 -6.08 -1.64 5.20
CA VAL A 36 -5.28 -0.68 5.99
C VAL A 36 -5.89 0.72 5.95
N VAL A 37 -6.22 1.24 4.76
CA VAL A 37 -6.82 2.58 4.63
C VAL A 37 -8.18 2.66 5.33
N VAL A 38 -9.05 1.65 5.13
CA VAL A 38 -10.39 1.62 5.73
C VAL A 38 -10.36 1.66 7.26
N PHE A 39 -9.39 1.00 7.89
CA PHE A 39 -9.32 0.92 9.36
C PHE A 39 -8.45 2.02 9.99
N ILE A 40 -7.32 2.37 9.38
CA ILE A 40 -6.39 3.33 9.97
C ILE A 40 -6.93 4.76 9.90
N THR A 41 -7.60 5.15 8.81
CA THR A 41 -8.14 6.51 8.68
C THR A 41 -9.11 6.89 9.82
N PRO A 42 -10.15 6.09 10.15
CA PRO A 42 -11.05 6.42 11.26
C PRO A 42 -10.35 6.32 12.63
N LEU A 43 -9.37 5.43 12.79
CA LEU A 43 -8.58 5.35 14.01
C LEU A 43 -7.75 6.61 14.23
N GLY A 44 -7.04 7.06 13.20
CA GLY A 44 -6.28 8.32 13.21
C GLY A 44 -7.17 9.51 13.52
N ALA A 45 -8.38 9.57 12.96
CA ALA A 45 -9.35 10.62 13.27
C ALA A 45 -9.77 10.63 14.75
N LYS A 46 -9.99 9.45 15.36
CA LYS A 46 -10.33 9.34 16.78
C LYS A 46 -9.17 9.77 17.68
N ILE A 47 -7.96 9.32 17.38
CA ILE A 47 -6.74 9.71 18.10
C ILE A 47 -6.55 11.23 18.04
N PHE A 48 -6.67 11.80 16.83
CA PHE A 48 -6.57 13.24 16.60
C PHE A 48 -7.62 14.03 17.40
N ALA A 49 -8.86 13.55 17.45
CA ALA A 49 -9.93 14.18 18.24
C ALA A 49 -9.62 14.16 19.74
N ILE A 50 -9.08 13.05 20.27
CA ILE A 50 -8.67 12.95 21.67
C ILE A 50 -7.59 13.96 22.00
N PHE A 51 -6.53 14.04 21.18
CA PHE A 51 -5.45 15.00 21.42
C PHE A 51 -5.90 16.46 21.30
N ASN A 52 -6.80 16.78 20.38
CA ASN A 52 -7.38 18.11 20.32
C ASN A 52 -8.22 18.44 21.56
N SER A 53 -9.00 17.48 22.06
CA SER A 53 -9.78 17.65 23.29
C SER A 53 -8.86 17.96 24.48
N VAL A 54 -7.75 17.24 24.60
CA VAL A 54 -6.72 17.50 25.62
C VAL A 54 -6.12 18.90 25.42
N LEU A 55 -5.70 19.25 24.20
CA LEU A 55 -5.08 20.55 23.91
C LEU A 55 -5.99 21.74 24.26
N VAL A 56 -7.27 21.66 23.90
CA VAL A 56 -8.27 22.68 24.22
C VAL A 56 -8.50 22.76 25.73
N SER A 57 -8.54 21.62 26.42
CA SER A 57 -8.67 21.57 27.88
C SER A 57 -7.49 22.23 28.60
N LEU A 58 -6.32 22.26 27.98
CA LEU A 58 -5.12 22.96 28.46
C LEU A 58 -5.07 24.45 28.07
N GLY A 59 -6.11 24.98 27.41
CA GLY A 59 -6.18 26.37 26.95
C GLY A 59 -5.54 26.62 25.58
N GLY A 60 -5.16 25.58 24.84
CA GLY A 60 -4.67 25.67 23.47
C GLY A 60 -5.79 25.83 22.43
N THR A 61 -5.41 26.11 21.19
CA THR A 61 -6.34 26.19 20.05
C THR A 61 -6.35 24.86 19.28
N ALA A 62 -7.55 24.39 18.92
CA ALA A 62 -7.73 23.17 18.14
C ALA A 62 -6.96 23.25 16.80
N GLN A 63 -6.29 22.17 16.45
CA GLN A 63 -5.56 22.03 15.20
C GLN A 63 -6.46 21.41 14.14
N THR A 64 -6.22 21.74 12.87
CA THR A 64 -6.84 21.09 11.73
C THR A 64 -5.99 19.90 11.28
N ALA A 65 -6.64 18.78 10.96
CA ALA A 65 -5.92 17.61 10.47
C ALA A 65 -5.18 17.96 9.16
N PRO A 66 -3.94 17.48 8.96
CA PRO A 66 -3.27 17.62 7.68
C PRO A 66 -4.07 16.89 6.60
N VAL A 67 -4.10 17.46 5.40
CA VAL A 67 -4.72 16.81 4.24
C VAL A 67 -3.93 15.53 3.96
N GLN A 68 -4.61 14.39 4.05
CA GLN A 68 -4.04 13.10 3.68
C GLN A 68 -3.99 13.04 2.15
N THR A 69 -2.81 13.22 1.56
CA THR A 69 -2.59 12.91 0.14
C THR A 69 -2.66 11.40 -0.07
N PRO A 70 -3.36 10.91 -1.12
CA PRO A 70 -3.38 9.50 -1.49
C PRO A 70 -1.99 8.90 -1.71
#